data_AF-A0A967I8T6-F1
#
_entry.id   AF-A0A967I8T6-F1
#
_cell.length_a   1.000
_cell.length_b   1.000
_cell.length_c   1.000
_cell.angle_alpha   90.00
_cell.angle_beta   90.00
_cell.angle_gamma   90.00
#
_symmetry.space_group_name_H-M   'P 1'
#
loop_
_entity.id
_entity.type
_entity.pdbx_description
1 polymer ?
#
loop_
_entity_poly.entity_id
_entity_poly.type
_entity_poly.pdbx_seq_one_letter_code
_entity_poly.pdbx_strand_id
1 'polypeptide(L)'
;MAESSCWEALCRRCGRCCYEKYEVDGRIYYSDEPCEFLDTDSLLCTVYDQRHRRREDCAPLTPRVVSMGALPADCPYVAGIDGYVAPLPLEALPEVEE
;
A
#
# COMPACT_ATOMS: atom_id res chain seq x y z
N MET A 1 18.64 -10.50 18.72
CA MET A 1 18.25 -9.14 18.29
C MET A 1 18.48 -9.05 16.79
N ALA A 2 17.52 -9.47 15.95
CA ALA A 2 17.76 -9.51 14.50
C ALA A 2 16.46 -9.60 13.68
N GLU A 3 15.48 -8.70 13.82
CA GLU A 3 14.21 -8.90 13.10
C GLU A 3 13.60 -7.65 12.46
N SER A 4 14.36 -6.57 12.27
CA SER A 4 13.87 -5.39 11.54
C SER A 4 14.12 -5.46 10.03
N SER A 5 15.17 -6.17 9.57
CA SER A 5 15.54 -6.23 8.14
C SER A 5 14.79 -7.29 7.33
N CYS A 6 14.21 -8.32 7.96
CA CYS A 6 13.46 -9.35 7.25
C CYS A 6 12.18 -8.77 6.62
N TRP A 7 11.58 -7.80 7.29
CA TRP A 7 10.33 -7.21 6.86
C TRP A 7 10.47 -6.41 5.56
N GLU A 8 11.47 -5.54 5.43
CA GLU A 8 11.71 -4.85 4.15
C GLU A 8 12.13 -5.79 3.02
N ALA A 9 12.73 -6.95 3.35
CA ALA A 9 13.07 -7.96 2.35
C ALA A 9 11.84 -8.61 1.70
N LEU A 10 10.66 -8.54 2.32
CA LEU A 10 9.41 -9.00 1.71
C LEU A 10 8.95 -8.05 0.59
N CYS A 11 9.35 -6.78 0.58
CA CYS A 11 8.88 -5.86 -0.45
C CYS A 11 9.46 -6.20 -1.82
N ARG A 12 8.57 -6.54 -2.77
CA ARG A 12 8.92 -6.74 -4.18
C ARG A 12 9.12 -5.43 -4.97
N ARG A 13 9.07 -4.28 -4.31
CA ARG A 13 9.14 -2.94 -4.93
C ARG A 13 8.14 -2.72 -6.08
N CYS A 14 7.01 -3.42 -6.05
CA CYS A 14 6.00 -3.45 -7.12
C CYS A 14 5.17 -2.17 -7.30
N GLY A 15 5.44 -1.11 -6.54
CA GLY A 15 4.74 0.18 -6.70
C GLY A 15 3.27 0.22 -6.29
N ARG A 16 2.62 -0.93 -6.10
CA ARG A 16 1.20 -1.05 -5.70
C ARG A 16 0.86 -0.39 -4.36
N CYS A 17 1.85 -0.19 -3.49
CA CYS A 17 1.66 0.58 -2.26
C CYS A 17 1.61 2.09 -2.50
N CYS A 18 2.11 2.59 -3.64
CA CYS A 18 2.23 4.02 -3.96
C CYS A 18 0.95 4.64 -4.50
N TYR A 19 -0.09 3.86 -4.73
CA TYR A 19 -1.41 4.36 -5.12
C TYR A 19 -2.10 5.04 -3.96
N GLU A 20 -2.90 6.05 -4.25
CA GLU A 20 -3.64 6.77 -3.22
C GLU A 20 -4.69 5.89 -2.57
N LYS A 21 -4.87 6.03 -1.24
CA LYS A 21 -5.81 5.22 -0.47
C LYS A 21 -6.66 6.09 0.44
N TYR A 22 -7.92 5.69 0.57
CA TYR A 22 -8.91 6.40 1.36
C TYR A 22 -9.59 5.40 2.28
N GLU A 23 -9.72 5.75 3.54
CA GLU A 23 -10.52 4.99 4.49
C GLU A 23 -11.95 5.52 4.47
N VAL A 24 -12.93 4.66 4.20
CA VAL A 24 -14.36 4.99 4.24
C VAL A 24 -15.08 3.86 4.99
N ASP A 25 -15.77 4.21 6.08
CA ASP A 25 -16.55 3.28 6.91
C ASP A 25 -15.75 2.04 7.39
N GLY A 26 -14.47 2.23 7.71
CA GLY A 26 -13.59 1.14 8.15
C GLY A 26 -13.13 0.19 7.02
N ARG A 27 -13.38 0.55 5.75
CA ARG A 27 -12.81 -0.13 4.58
C ARG A 27 -11.81 0.79 3.89
N ILE A 28 -10.69 0.22 3.45
CA ILE A 28 -9.73 0.95 2.64
C ILE A 28 -10.12 0.81 1.17
N TYR A 29 -10.13 1.94 0.48
CA TYR A 29 -10.27 2.05 -0.96
C TYR A 29 -8.97 2.56 -1.54
N TYR A 30 -8.61 2.09 -2.74
CA TYR A 30 -7.45 2.60 -3.46
C TYR A 30 -7.88 3.22 -4.78
N SER A 31 -7.27 4.36 -5.12
CA SER A 31 -7.40 4.97 -6.44
C SER A 31 -6.39 4.36 -7.40
N ASP A 32 -6.66 4.41 -8.70
CA ASP A 32 -5.69 4.04 -9.74
C ASP A 32 -4.65 5.16 -9.98
N GLU A 33 -4.71 6.25 -9.21
CA GLU A 33 -3.74 7.34 -9.34
C GLU A 33 -2.38 6.98 -8.69
N PRO A 34 -1.32 6.79 -9.49
CA PRO A 34 -0.02 6.44 -8.96
C PRO A 34 0.69 7.67 -8.40
N CYS A 35 1.58 7.45 -7.42
CA CYS A 35 2.46 8.52 -6.95
C CYS A 35 3.37 9.05 -8.08
N GLU A 36 3.73 10.33 -8.04
CA GLU A 36 4.66 10.97 -8.98
C GLU A 36 6.02 10.28 -9.15
N PHE A 37 6.43 9.47 -8.16
CA PHE A 37 7.71 8.73 -8.18
C PHE A 37 7.57 7.27 -8.63
N LEU A 38 6.35 6.81 -8.95
CA LEU A 38 6.12 5.50 -9.50
C LEU A 38 6.44 5.52 -10.99
N ASP A 39 7.40 4.69 -11.39
CA ASP A 39 7.68 4.47 -12.80
C ASP A 39 6.63 3.48 -13.34
N THR A 40 5.76 3.95 -14.23
CA THR A 40 4.69 3.13 -14.82
C THR A 40 5.18 2.15 -15.89
N ASP A 41 6.38 2.36 -16.42
CA ASP A 41 7.02 1.49 -17.42
C ASP A 41 7.63 0.25 -16.75
N SER A 42 8.39 0.46 -15.67
CA SER A 42 9.01 -0.63 -14.90
C SER A 42 8.16 -1.13 -13.73
N LEU A 43 7.10 -0.41 -13.35
CA LEU A 43 6.29 -0.65 -12.14
C LEU A 43 7.13 -0.65 -10.85
N LEU A 44 8.21 0.14 -10.84
CA LEU A 44 9.18 0.21 -9.75
C LEU A 44 9.20 1.60 -9.12
N CYS A 45 9.31 1.65 -7.81
CA CYS A 45 9.49 2.90 -7.08
C CYS A 45 10.95 3.37 -7.19
N THR A 46 11.17 4.51 -7.83
CA THR A 46 12.51 5.11 -8.01
C THR A 46 13.09 5.64 -6.70
N VAL A 47 12.24 6.03 -5.74
CA VAL A 47 12.62 6.63 -4.45
C VAL A 47 12.39 5.70 -3.26
N TYR A 48 12.37 4.37 -3.46
CA TYR A 48 11.99 3.39 -2.43
C TYR A 48 12.64 3.63 -1.05
N ASP A 49 13.94 3.91 -1.03
CA ASP A 49 14.73 4.14 0.19
C ASP A 49 14.34 5.46 0.91
N GLN A 50 14.00 6.49 0.15
CA GLN A 50 13.65 7.83 0.65
C GLN A 50 12.16 8.12 0.54
N ARG A 51 11.30 7.11 0.36
CA ARG A 51 9.87 7.29 0.10
C ARG A 51 9.17 8.10 1.19
N HIS A 52 9.56 7.89 2.45
CA HIS A 52 9.05 8.60 3.62
C HIS A 52 9.43 10.09 3.65
N ARG A 53 10.54 10.47 3.00
CA ARG A 53 10.93 11.89 2.86
C ARG A 53 10.26 12.56 1.69
N ARG A 54 9.87 11.77 0.68
CA ARG A 54 9.30 12.24 -0.58
C ARG A 54 7.78 12.38 -0.50
N ARG A 55 7.11 11.42 0.13
CA ARG A 55 5.68 11.47 0.48
C ARG A 55 5.54 11.24 1.99
N GLU A 56 4.90 12.19 2.65
CA GLU A 56 4.40 12.06 4.02
C GLU A 56 3.41 10.90 4.17
N ASP A 57 2.63 10.62 3.13
CA ASP A 57 1.73 9.47 3.06
C ASP A 57 2.44 8.12 2.92
N CYS A 58 3.72 8.13 2.51
CA CYS A 58 4.52 6.93 2.31
C CYS A 58 5.22 6.53 3.61
N ALA A 59 4.41 6.22 4.62
CA ALA A 59 4.87 5.71 5.91
C ALA A 59 5.55 4.33 5.75
N PRO A 60 6.50 3.98 6.64
CA PRO A 60 7.04 2.63 6.68
C PRO A 60 5.90 1.62 6.84
N LEU A 61 5.87 0.61 5.96
CA LEU A 61 4.85 -0.45 5.91
C LEU A 61 4.92 -1.36 7.14
N THR A 62 4.87 -0.84 8.35
CA THR A 62 4.89 -1.64 9.58
C THR A 62 3.71 -2.60 9.60
N PRO A 63 3.81 -3.76 10.28
CA PRO A 63 2.72 -4.73 10.35
C PRO A 63 1.39 -4.11 10.79
N ARG A 64 1.43 -3.07 11.63
CA ARG A 64 0.26 -2.27 12.02
C ARG A 64 -0.40 -1.54 10.85
N VAL A 65 0.40 -0.91 9.98
CA VAL A 65 -0.11 -0.23 8.77
C VAL A 65 -0.65 -1.23 7.77
N VAL A 66 0.07 -2.34 7.58
CA VAL A 66 -0.37 -3.41 6.68
C VAL A 66 -1.70 -3.98 7.19
N SER A 67 -1.86 -4.24 8.48
CA SER A 67 -3.10 -4.77 9.06
C SER A 67 -4.33 -3.86 8.91
N MET A 68 -4.15 -2.59 8.53
CA MET A 68 -5.28 -1.69 8.25
C MET A 68 -5.97 -1.97 6.91
N GLY A 69 -5.44 -2.87 6.07
CA GLY A 69 -6.06 -3.16 4.77
C GLY A 69 -5.51 -2.31 3.62
N ALA A 70 -4.35 -1.67 3.81
CA ALA A 70 -3.80 -0.75 2.82
C ALA A 70 -3.08 -1.41 1.62
N LEU A 71 -3.08 -2.73 1.49
CA LEU A 71 -2.29 -3.45 0.47
C LEU A 71 -3.12 -4.53 -0.21
N PRO A 72 -2.88 -4.82 -1.50
CA PRO A 72 -3.61 -5.89 -2.17
C PRO A 72 -3.34 -7.25 -1.50
N ALA A 73 -4.30 -8.18 -1.59
CA ALA A 73 -4.17 -9.56 -1.10
C ALA A 73 -2.94 -10.30 -1.67
N ASP A 74 -2.47 -9.90 -2.85
CA ASP A 74 -1.29 -10.43 -3.53
C ASP A 74 0.04 -9.91 -2.94
N CYS A 75 -0.01 -8.98 -1.98
CA CYS A 75 1.20 -8.41 -1.39
C CYS A 75 1.88 -9.41 -0.43
N PRO A 76 3.21 -9.65 -0.54
CA PRO A 76 3.92 -10.55 0.37
C PRO A 76 3.85 -10.10 1.84
N TYR A 77 3.59 -8.82 2.10
CA TYR A 77 3.35 -8.28 3.43
C TYR A 77 2.06 -8.78 4.09
N VAL A 78 1.01 -9.00 3.31
CA VAL A 78 -0.30 -9.42 3.82
C VAL A 78 -0.44 -10.93 3.88
N ALA A 79 0.41 -11.66 3.15
CA ALA A 79 0.43 -13.12 3.14
C ALA A 79 0.67 -13.75 4.53
N GLY A 80 1.22 -12.99 5.48
CA GLY A 80 1.40 -13.41 6.87
C GLY A 80 0.28 -12.99 7.83
N ILE A 81 -0.76 -12.31 7.36
CA ILE A 81 -1.85 -11.77 8.19
C ILE A 81 -3.11 -12.61 8.01
N ASP A 82 -3.53 -13.30 9.08
CA ASP A 82 -4.78 -14.04 9.11
C ASP A 82 -5.98 -13.08 9.22
N GLY A 83 -7.01 -13.28 8.39
CA GLY A 83 -8.20 -12.41 8.37
C GLY A 83 -8.00 -11.05 7.66
N TYR A 84 -6.97 -10.94 6.82
CA TYR A 84 -6.66 -9.69 6.11
C TYR A 84 -7.77 -9.27 5.13
N VAL A 85 -8.24 -8.03 5.25
CA VAL A 85 -9.20 -7.42 4.31
C VAL A 85 -8.42 -6.58 3.30
N ALA A 86 -8.44 -7.01 2.04
CA ALA A 86 -7.81 -6.27 0.95
C ALA A 86 -8.61 -5.00 0.61
N PRO A 87 -7.93 -3.93 0.15
CA PRO A 87 -8.60 -2.71 -0.23
C PRO A 87 -9.38 -2.91 -1.52
N LEU A 88 -10.48 -2.18 -1.65
CA LEU A 88 -11.33 -2.19 -2.83
C LEU A 88 -10.95 -1.03 -3.77
N PRO A 89 -11.17 -1.15 -5.08
CA PRO A 89 -10.93 -0.04 -5.97
C PRO A 89 -11.94 1.09 -5.68
N LEU A 90 -11.52 2.35 -5.80
CA LEU A 90 -12.35 3.52 -5.45
C LEU A 90 -13.66 3.58 -6.25
N GLU A 91 -13.65 3.07 -7.49
CA GLU A 91 -14.84 2.86 -8.34
C GLU A 91 -15.89 1.92 -7.72
N ALA A 92 -15.50 1.07 -6.76
CA ALA A 92 -16.42 0.19 -6.05
C ALA A 92 -16.99 0.81 -4.78
N LEU A 93 -16.62 2.07 -4.46
CA LEU A 93 -17.41 2.83 -3.50
C LEU A 93 -18.84 2.89 -4.02
N PRO A 94 -19.86 2.57 -3.19
CA PRO A 94 -21.22 2.87 -3.57
C PRO A 94 -21.22 4.37 -3.84
N GLU A 95 -21.40 4.76 -5.11
CA GLU A 95 -21.56 6.14 -5.50
C GLU A 95 -22.61 6.69 -4.53
N VAL A 96 -22.20 7.62 -3.66
CA VAL A 96 -23.15 8.44 -2.94
C VAL A 96 -23.84 9.22 -4.03
N GLU A 97 -24.98 8.70 -4.49
CA GLU A 97 -25.96 9.44 -5.25
C GLU A 97 -26.29 10.70 -4.44
N GLU A 98 -25.70 11.82 -4.89
CA GLU A 98 -26.05 13.24 -4.66
C GLU A 98 -26.14 13.80 -3.23
#